data_AF-A0A125SIH2-F1
#
_entry.id   AF-A0A125SIH2-F1
#
_cell.length_a   1.000
_cell.length_b   1.000
_cell.length_c   1.000
_cell.angle_alpha   90.00
_cell.angle_beta   90.00
_cell.angle_gamma   90.00
#
_symmetry.space_group_name_H-M   'P 1'
#
loop_
_entity.id
_entity.type
_entity.pdbx_description
1 polymer ?
#
loop_
_entity_poly.entity_id
_entity_poly.type
_entity_poly.pdbx_seq_one_letter_code
_entity_poly.pdbx_strand_id
1 'polypeptide(L)'
;MPLISFDGISQPLEEVQDNPARFALNLERAKKSPGYAVCGCKPRSVSSPLRLVIRRYGKLFHLARWPDEGAKHDANTCPFFSESSPGGESGATAQDAIRNTPDGLNAKLDISLSVRTVDRVSPSGGSTPTRAAGRRSAPLLGFLQRIWTDARLNQWSGGAQRNWGTCNARVLAQLGEGKLNGRPIQEVVHVMRRYEESQQTAIKAELEEFLARIQTTADASERGIVIAEIKSIDPSKYSFVVKIRQTFESFSQRRT
;
A
#
# COMPACT_ATOMS: atom_id res chain seq x y z
N MET A 1 -11.35 16.77 -11.23
CA MET A 1 -10.57 15.52 -11.05
C MET A 1 -9.69 15.31 -12.28
N PRO A 2 -8.41 14.90 -12.15
CA PRO A 2 -7.50 14.90 -13.30
C PRO A 2 -7.80 13.77 -14.30
N LEU A 3 -7.61 14.08 -15.58
CA LEU A 3 -7.47 13.07 -16.63
C LEU A 3 -6.07 12.46 -16.56
N ILE A 4 -5.97 11.16 -16.82
CA ILE A 4 -4.71 10.43 -16.90
C ILE A 4 -4.56 9.89 -18.31
N SER A 5 -3.41 10.16 -18.92
CA SER A 5 -3.09 9.70 -20.28
C SER A 5 -2.02 8.62 -20.24
N PHE A 6 -2.24 7.52 -20.95
CA PHE A 6 -1.34 6.37 -21.07
C PHE A 6 -1.74 5.54 -22.29
N ASP A 7 -0.79 4.90 -22.98
CA ASP A 7 -1.07 3.99 -24.12
C ASP A 7 -2.05 4.59 -25.16
N GLY A 8 -1.90 5.87 -25.48
CA GLY A 8 -2.75 6.58 -26.46
C GLY A 8 -4.18 6.91 -26.00
N ILE A 9 -4.59 6.50 -24.80
CA ILE A 9 -5.91 6.82 -24.23
C ILE A 9 -5.81 7.87 -23.13
N SER A 10 -6.91 8.55 -22.85
CA SER A 10 -7.06 9.47 -21.71
C SER A 10 -8.34 9.14 -20.94
N GLN A 11 -8.24 8.92 -19.64
CA GLN A 11 -9.34 8.51 -18.78
C GLN A 11 -9.38 9.32 -17.48
N PRO A 12 -10.56 9.57 -16.89
CA PRO A 12 -10.64 10.12 -15.54
C PRO A 12 -9.86 9.25 -14.56
N LEU A 13 -9.14 9.86 -13.61
CA LEU A 13 -8.37 9.10 -12.61
C LEU A 13 -9.23 8.10 -11.83
N GLU A 14 -10.45 8.49 -11.44
CA GLU A 14 -11.37 7.61 -10.71
C GLU A 14 -11.74 6.37 -11.54
N GLU A 15 -11.99 6.51 -12.84
CA GLU A 15 -12.28 5.38 -13.72
C GLU A 15 -11.13 4.36 -13.72
N VAL A 16 -9.88 4.84 -13.76
CA VAL A 16 -8.68 3.98 -13.70
C VAL A 16 -8.53 3.32 -12.33
N GLN A 17 -8.86 4.03 -11.25
CA GLN A 17 -8.74 3.53 -9.87
C GLN A 17 -9.86 2.53 -9.50
N ASP A 18 -11.06 2.74 -10.02
CA ASP A 18 -12.23 1.94 -9.74
C ASP A 18 -12.28 0.67 -10.60
N ASN A 19 -11.67 0.70 -11.79
CA ASN A 19 -11.66 -0.40 -12.75
C ASN A 19 -10.21 -0.80 -13.15
N PRO A 20 -9.31 -1.12 -12.21
CA PRO A 20 -7.89 -1.35 -12.50
C PRO A 20 -7.64 -2.53 -13.45
N ALA A 21 -8.51 -3.56 -13.41
CA ALA A 21 -8.42 -4.71 -14.31
C ALA A 21 -8.68 -4.32 -15.77
N ARG A 22 -9.59 -3.37 -16.02
CA ARG A 22 -9.93 -2.87 -17.37
C ARG A 22 -8.74 -2.22 -18.08
N PHE A 23 -7.86 -1.58 -17.31
CA PHE A 23 -6.72 -0.82 -17.84
C PHE A 23 -5.38 -1.54 -17.68
N ALA A 24 -5.37 -2.77 -17.16
CA ALA A 24 -4.13 -3.48 -16.83
C ALA A 24 -3.19 -3.62 -18.04
N LEU A 25 -3.71 -4.01 -19.21
CA LEU A 25 -2.91 -4.16 -20.44
C LEU A 25 -2.36 -2.82 -20.96
N ASN A 26 -3.18 -1.76 -20.91
CA ASN A 26 -2.74 -0.42 -21.32
C ASN A 26 -1.64 0.11 -20.40
N LEU A 27 -1.81 -0.05 -19.09
CA LEU A 27 -0.82 0.36 -18.10
C LEU A 27 0.45 -0.50 -18.17
N GLU A 28 0.34 -1.79 -18.48
CA GLU A 28 1.50 -2.64 -18.73
C GLU A 28 2.31 -2.14 -19.93
N ARG A 29 1.64 -1.84 -21.05
CA ARG A 29 2.28 -1.29 -22.25
C ARG A 29 2.93 0.05 -21.94
N ALA A 30 2.20 0.97 -21.30
CA ALA A 30 2.72 2.28 -20.91
C ALA A 30 3.91 2.18 -19.94
N LYS A 31 3.93 1.19 -19.04
CA LYS A 31 5.07 0.92 -18.14
C LYS A 31 6.32 0.47 -18.91
N LYS A 32 6.17 -0.23 -20.05
CA LYS A 32 7.29 -0.65 -20.92
C LYS A 32 7.74 0.48 -21.84
N SER A 33 6.79 1.19 -22.45
CA SER A 33 7.06 2.34 -23.32
C SER A 33 5.85 3.29 -23.27
N PRO A 34 6.01 4.55 -22.85
CA PRO A 34 7.27 5.28 -22.62
C PRO A 34 7.88 5.11 -21.21
N GLY A 35 7.28 4.30 -20.33
CA GLY A 35 7.74 4.09 -18.95
C GLY A 35 6.93 4.85 -17.89
N TYR A 36 5.89 5.59 -18.29
CA TYR A 36 5.11 6.43 -17.40
C TYR A 36 3.69 6.66 -17.93
N ALA A 37 2.81 7.10 -17.04
CA ALA A 37 1.54 7.75 -17.40
C ALA A 37 1.65 9.27 -17.20
N VAL A 38 0.73 10.05 -17.75
CA VAL A 38 0.72 11.52 -17.65
C VAL A 38 -0.51 11.99 -16.89
N CYS A 39 -0.31 12.90 -15.94
CA CYS A 39 -1.37 13.55 -15.18
C CYS A 39 -1.78 14.88 -15.83
N GLY A 40 -3.05 14.99 -16.21
CA GLY A 40 -3.66 16.19 -16.79
C GLY A 40 -4.25 17.15 -15.75
N CYS A 41 -3.72 17.21 -14.51
CA CYS A 41 -4.28 18.11 -13.48
C CYS A 41 -4.00 19.59 -13.72
N LYS A 42 -3.01 19.91 -14.57
CA LYS A 42 -2.66 21.27 -14.99
C LYS A 42 -2.39 21.26 -16.49
N PRO A 43 -2.73 22.33 -17.22
CA PRO A 43 -2.32 22.47 -18.62
C PRO A 43 -0.79 22.57 -18.68
N ARG A 44 -0.15 21.66 -19.41
CA ARG A 44 1.31 21.62 -19.62
C ARG A 44 1.62 21.36 -21.08
N SER A 45 2.81 21.80 -21.52
CA SER A 45 3.28 21.50 -22.87
C SER A 45 3.57 20.01 -23.01
N VAL A 46 3.48 19.52 -24.24
CA VAL A 46 3.87 18.14 -24.60
C VAL A 46 5.34 17.86 -24.24
N SER A 47 6.19 18.90 -24.24
CA SER A 47 7.60 18.83 -23.85
C SER A 47 7.86 18.77 -22.33
N SER A 48 6.85 19.00 -21.48
CA SER A 48 7.01 19.01 -20.02
C SER A 48 5.82 18.38 -19.27
N PRO A 49 5.43 17.13 -19.60
CA PRO A 49 4.28 16.48 -18.98
C PRO A 49 4.52 16.21 -17.49
N LEU A 50 3.44 16.24 -16.68
CA LEU A 50 3.48 15.75 -15.30
C LEU A 50 3.42 14.23 -15.30
N ARG A 51 4.52 13.56 -14.95
CA ARG A 51 4.61 12.11 -15.06
C ARG A 51 4.05 11.42 -13.83
N LEU A 52 3.63 10.18 -14.02
CA LEU A 52 3.21 9.26 -12.97
C LEU A 52 3.96 7.94 -13.15
N VAL A 53 4.42 7.39 -12.03
CA VAL A 53 5.05 6.07 -11.98
C VAL A 53 3.96 5.01 -12.09
N ILE A 54 4.17 4.01 -12.94
CA ILE A 54 3.29 2.86 -13.06
C ILE A 54 3.88 1.71 -12.24
N ARG A 55 3.23 1.36 -11.13
CA ARG A 55 3.65 0.31 -10.18
C ARG A 55 2.82 -0.94 -10.37
N ARG A 56 3.44 -2.11 -10.27
CA ARG A 56 2.74 -3.40 -10.37
C ARG A 56 2.38 -3.91 -8.97
N TYR A 57 1.17 -4.43 -8.81
CA TYR A 57 0.73 -5.13 -7.61
C TYR A 57 -0.03 -6.39 -8.02
N GLY A 58 0.57 -7.56 -7.79
CA GLY A 58 0.08 -8.81 -8.35
C GLY A 58 -0.02 -8.77 -9.88
N LYS A 59 -1.25 -8.91 -10.41
CA LYS A 59 -1.55 -8.84 -11.86
C LYS A 59 -2.00 -7.45 -12.33
N LEU A 60 -2.16 -6.50 -11.41
CA LEU A 60 -2.71 -5.17 -11.70
C LEU A 60 -1.64 -4.07 -11.62
N PHE A 61 -2.02 -2.89 -12.08
CA PHE A 61 -1.16 -1.71 -12.11
C PHE A 61 -1.83 -0.54 -11.41
N HIS A 62 -1.02 0.23 -10.68
CA HIS A 62 -1.45 1.42 -9.95
C HIS A 62 -0.53 2.60 -10.26
N LEU A 63 -1.10 3.79 -10.18
CA LEU A 63 -0.40 5.03 -10.47
C LEU A 63 0.12 5.66 -9.18
N ALA A 64 1.40 6.00 -9.17
CA ALA A 64 2.02 6.75 -8.11
C ALA A 64 2.61 8.05 -8.64
N ARG A 65 2.77 9.01 -7.74
CA ARG A 65 3.43 10.28 -8.04
C ARG A 65 4.89 10.04 -8.49
N TRP A 66 5.35 10.81 -9.47
CA TRP A 66 6.77 10.85 -9.82
C TRP A 66 7.64 11.47 -8.72
N PRO A 67 8.82 10.90 -8.41
CA PRO A 67 9.74 11.50 -7.44
C PRO A 67 9.97 12.99 -7.70
N ASP A 68 9.95 13.80 -6.65
CA ASP A 68 10.19 15.25 -6.70
C ASP A 68 9.22 16.08 -7.58
N GLU A 69 8.12 15.51 -8.06
CA GLU A 69 7.10 16.24 -8.85
C GLU A 69 5.83 16.57 -8.05
N GLY A 70 5.79 16.26 -6.74
CA GLY A 70 4.61 16.46 -5.90
C GLY A 70 4.07 17.87 -5.89
N ALA A 71 4.95 18.85 -5.66
CA ALA A 71 4.56 20.27 -5.64
C ALA A 71 4.13 20.79 -7.02
N LYS A 72 4.46 20.07 -8.10
CA LYS A 72 4.10 20.46 -9.47
C LYS A 72 2.64 20.16 -9.79
N HIS A 73 2.01 19.21 -9.10
CA HIS A 73 0.59 18.91 -9.25
C HIS A 73 -0.32 20.03 -8.71
N ASP A 74 -1.61 19.97 -9.01
CA ASP A 74 -2.60 20.91 -8.48
C ASP A 74 -2.93 20.64 -7.02
N ALA A 75 -2.77 21.64 -6.16
CA ALA A 75 -2.89 21.49 -4.71
C ALA A 75 -4.30 21.13 -4.25
N ASN A 76 -5.30 21.62 -4.97
CA ASN A 76 -6.71 21.54 -4.59
C ASN A 76 -7.40 20.31 -5.22
N THR A 77 -7.01 19.96 -6.45
CA THR A 77 -7.76 18.99 -7.27
C THR A 77 -7.00 17.71 -7.57
N CYS A 78 -5.68 17.66 -7.35
CA CYS A 78 -4.87 16.50 -7.72
C CYS A 78 -4.46 15.67 -6.50
N PRO A 79 -4.79 14.36 -6.45
CA PRO A 79 -4.38 13.51 -5.34
C PRO A 79 -2.88 13.20 -5.32
N PHE A 80 -2.17 13.47 -6.42
CA PHE A 80 -0.72 13.34 -6.49
C PHE A 80 0.04 14.57 -5.99
N PHE A 81 -0.66 15.65 -5.60
CA PHE A 81 0.00 16.79 -4.97
C PHE A 81 0.53 16.42 -3.58
N SER A 82 1.75 16.87 -3.27
CA SER A 82 2.12 17.19 -1.89
C SER A 82 3.09 18.37 -1.87
N GLU A 83 3.09 19.10 -0.77
CA GLU A 83 3.83 20.36 -0.58
C GLU A 83 5.35 20.17 -0.57
N SER A 84 5.83 18.94 -0.60
CA SER A 84 7.24 18.58 -0.45
C SER A 84 7.86 18.08 -1.77
N SER A 85 8.87 18.82 -2.27
CA SER A 85 10.20 18.32 -2.72
C SER A 85 10.89 19.36 -3.62
N PRO A 86 12.19 19.66 -3.38
CA PRO A 86 13.25 18.87 -4.01
C PRO A 86 14.47 18.66 -3.10
N GLY A 87 14.76 17.42 -2.69
CA GLY A 87 15.95 17.07 -1.89
C GLY A 87 15.92 17.58 -0.44
N GLY A 88 15.92 16.67 0.55
CA GLY A 88 16.04 17.02 1.97
C GLY A 88 15.08 16.21 2.82
N GLU A 89 15.47 15.12 3.46
CA GLU A 89 16.49 15.10 4.53
C GLU A 89 16.22 16.05 5.71
N SER A 90 15.00 16.57 5.89
CA SER A 90 14.58 17.04 7.21
C SER A 90 13.85 15.92 7.95
N GLY A 91 14.62 14.93 8.43
CA GLY A 91 14.19 13.94 9.43
C GLY A 91 14.56 12.49 9.10
N ALA A 92 14.62 12.18 7.81
CA ALA A 92 15.07 10.97 7.09
C ALA A 92 16.36 10.27 7.54
N THR A 93 16.68 10.10 8.82
CA THR A 93 17.96 9.51 9.21
C THR A 93 18.08 8.08 8.66
N ALA A 94 19.30 7.57 8.46
CA ALA A 94 19.52 6.14 8.18
C ALA A 94 18.85 5.23 9.24
N GLN A 95 18.55 5.78 10.41
CA GLN A 95 17.87 5.11 11.51
C GLN A 95 16.33 5.19 11.46
N ASP A 96 15.73 5.87 10.50
CA ASP A 96 14.27 6.02 10.45
C ASP A 96 13.56 4.72 10.16
N ALA A 97 12.65 4.34 11.06
CA ALA A 97 11.93 3.08 10.99
C ALA A 97 11.05 2.96 9.73
N ILE A 98 10.53 4.07 9.21
CA ILE A 98 9.67 4.09 8.01
C ILE A 98 10.14 5.23 7.10
N ARG A 99 10.50 4.92 5.86
CA ARG A 99 11.00 5.89 4.88
C ARG A 99 10.46 5.61 3.48
N ASN A 100 10.28 6.65 2.70
CA ASN A 100 9.95 6.55 1.28
C ASN A 100 11.24 6.28 0.49
N THR A 101 11.14 5.37 -0.48
CA THR A 101 12.20 5.07 -1.45
C THR A 101 11.61 5.18 -2.87
N PRO A 102 12.44 5.25 -3.93
CA PRO A 102 11.94 5.27 -5.30
C PRO A 102 11.00 4.10 -5.61
N ASP A 103 11.29 2.92 -5.06
CA ASP A 103 10.53 1.69 -5.28
C ASP A 103 9.21 1.66 -4.47
N GLY A 104 9.18 2.31 -3.31
CA GLY A 104 8.01 2.33 -2.42
C GLY A 104 8.36 2.56 -0.96
N LEU A 105 7.43 2.21 -0.08
CA LEU A 105 7.60 2.39 1.36
C LEU A 105 8.55 1.31 1.93
N ASN A 106 9.63 1.74 2.59
CA ASN A 106 10.53 0.84 3.28
C ASN A 106 10.34 1.01 4.79
N ALA A 107 9.85 -0.03 5.46
CA ALA A 107 9.51 -0.02 6.88
C ALA A 107 10.18 -1.16 7.65
N LYS A 108 10.59 -0.87 8.88
CA LYS A 108 11.01 -1.83 9.89
C LYS A 108 10.05 -1.73 11.06
N LEU A 109 9.27 -2.77 11.30
CA LEU A 109 8.35 -2.87 12.42
C LEU A 109 8.99 -3.58 13.61
N ASP A 110 8.50 -3.27 14.81
CA ASP A 110 8.83 -3.98 16.05
C ASP A 110 8.14 -5.35 16.13
N ILE A 111 7.00 -5.51 15.45
CA ILE A 111 6.35 -6.79 15.26
C ILE A 111 7.20 -7.69 14.36
N SER A 112 7.51 -8.89 14.84
CA SER A 112 8.13 -9.90 14.01
C SER A 112 7.12 -10.46 13.02
N LEU A 113 7.53 -10.63 11.77
CA LEU A 113 6.74 -11.31 10.73
C LEU A 113 6.83 -12.84 10.85
N SER A 114 7.66 -13.36 11.76
CA SER A 114 7.77 -14.76 12.11
C SER A 114 7.97 -14.89 13.62
N VAL A 115 7.10 -15.59 14.31
CA VAL A 115 7.16 -15.77 15.77
C VAL A 115 7.44 -17.23 16.09
N ARG A 116 8.48 -17.49 16.88
CA ARG A 116 8.77 -18.86 17.33
C ARG A 116 7.62 -19.38 18.19
N THR A 117 7.15 -20.58 17.89
CA THR A 117 5.99 -21.21 18.54
C THR A 117 6.34 -21.93 19.84
N VAL A 118 7.62 -22.04 20.16
CA VAL A 118 8.11 -22.65 21.40
C VAL A 118 8.83 -21.59 22.24
N ASP A 119 8.33 -21.32 23.45
CA ASP A 119 9.03 -20.55 24.48
C ASP A 119 10.25 -21.35 24.96
N ARG A 120 11.35 -21.29 24.22
CA ARG A 120 12.66 -21.58 24.80
C ARG A 120 13.18 -20.29 25.43
N VAL A 121 12.87 -20.10 26.71
CA VAL A 121 13.74 -19.30 27.58
C VAL A 121 15.09 -20.02 27.62
N SER A 122 16.04 -19.54 26.85
CA SER A 122 17.46 -19.86 27.05
C SER A 122 18.10 -18.60 27.64
N PRO A 123 18.77 -18.67 28.80
CA PRO A 123 19.55 -17.56 29.29
C PRO A 123 20.80 -17.45 28.40
N SER A 124 20.77 -16.56 27.40
CA SER A 124 21.96 -16.26 26.62
C SER A 124 22.90 -15.41 27.49
N GLY A 125 23.98 -16.05 27.94
CA GLY A 125 25.11 -15.41 28.61
C GLY A 125 25.67 -14.23 27.81
N GLY A 126 26.20 -13.28 28.54
CA GLY A 126 26.60 -11.97 28.04
C GLY A 126 27.60 -12.04 26.89
N SER A 127 27.23 -11.42 25.78
CA SER A 127 28.16 -10.83 24.83
C SER A 127 27.69 -9.41 24.60
N THR A 128 28.46 -8.44 25.12
CA THR A 128 28.23 -7.02 24.93
C THR A 128 28.11 -6.72 23.44
N PRO A 129 26.95 -6.27 22.92
CA PRO A 129 26.88 -5.92 21.51
C PRO A 129 27.58 -4.57 21.35
N THR A 130 28.64 -4.55 20.55
CA THR A 130 29.15 -3.34 19.93
C THR A 130 27.94 -2.68 19.24
N ARG A 131 27.47 -1.54 19.77
CA ARG A 131 26.31 -0.80 19.25
C ARG A 131 26.66 -0.21 17.87
N ALA A 132 26.64 -1.04 16.83
CA ALA A 132 26.37 -0.55 15.50
C ALA A 132 24.97 0.06 15.52
N ALA A 133 24.84 1.31 15.10
CA ALA A 133 23.60 2.07 15.17
C ALA A 133 22.55 1.49 14.20
N GLY A 134 21.86 0.43 14.64
CA GLY A 134 20.85 -0.26 13.86
C GLY A 134 19.61 0.61 13.63
N ARG A 135 18.95 0.42 12.49
CA ARG A 135 17.69 1.11 12.15
C ARG A 135 16.64 0.93 13.25
N ARG A 136 15.98 2.02 13.67
CA ARG A 136 14.85 1.99 14.61
C ARG A 136 13.70 1.15 14.03
N SER A 137 12.87 0.59 14.90
CA SER A 137 11.62 -0.08 14.53
C SER A 137 10.42 0.79 14.89
N ALA A 138 9.31 0.64 14.17
CA ALA A 138 8.06 1.34 14.41
C ALA A 138 6.95 0.35 14.79
N PRO A 139 5.96 0.76 15.61
CA PRO A 139 4.77 -0.04 15.84
C PRO A 139 3.93 -0.16 14.56
N LEU A 140 3.13 -1.22 14.45
CA LEU A 140 2.17 -1.42 13.35
C LEU A 140 1.26 -0.20 13.16
N LEU A 141 0.81 0.42 14.26
CA LEU A 141 0.01 1.64 14.20
C LEU A 141 0.75 2.78 13.49
N GLY A 142 2.04 2.97 13.79
CA GLY A 142 2.87 4.01 13.15
C GLY A 142 3.01 3.78 11.65
N PHE A 143 3.10 2.51 11.23
CA PHE A 143 3.09 2.14 9.81
C PHE A 143 1.77 2.47 9.12
N LEU A 144 0.63 2.10 9.73
CA LEU A 144 -0.69 2.40 9.19
C LEU A 144 -0.96 3.91 9.14
N GLN A 145 -0.58 4.66 10.17
CA GLN A 145 -0.67 6.13 10.21
C GLN A 145 0.18 6.76 9.11
N ARG A 146 1.38 6.22 8.85
CA ARG A 146 2.24 6.72 7.78
C ARG A 146 1.61 6.51 6.41
N ILE A 147 1.07 5.31 6.13
CA ILE A 147 0.33 5.04 4.89
C ILE A 147 -0.86 6.00 4.76
N TRP A 148 -1.65 6.14 5.81
CA TRP A 148 -2.84 7.00 5.84
C TRP A 148 -2.50 8.46 5.49
N THR A 149 -1.38 8.96 6.02
CA THR A 149 -0.92 10.33 5.81
C THR A 149 -0.29 10.51 4.42
N ASP A 150 0.63 9.64 4.02
CA ASP A 150 1.33 9.74 2.73
C ASP A 150 0.37 9.51 1.55
N ALA A 151 -0.66 8.68 1.73
CA ALA A 151 -1.75 8.50 0.77
C ALA A 151 -2.76 9.66 0.77
N ARG A 152 -2.56 10.67 1.62
CA ARG A 152 -3.48 11.81 1.86
C ARG A 152 -4.91 11.38 2.13
N LEU A 153 -5.10 10.23 2.76
CA LEU A 153 -6.40 9.75 3.19
C LEU A 153 -6.85 10.47 4.48
N ASN A 154 -5.95 11.11 5.20
CA ASN A 154 -6.28 12.03 6.28
C ASN A 154 -6.86 13.39 5.81
N GLN A 155 -6.94 13.65 4.51
CA GLN A 155 -7.35 14.94 3.96
C GLN A 155 -8.61 14.81 3.12
N TRP A 156 -9.47 15.83 3.19
CA TRP A 156 -10.64 15.95 2.34
C TRP A 156 -10.41 17.02 1.28
N SER A 157 -10.57 16.66 0.00
CA SER A 157 -10.32 17.55 -1.14
C SER A 157 -11.61 18.07 -1.78
N GLY A 158 -12.73 18.13 -1.03
CA GLY A 158 -14.00 18.70 -1.51
C GLY A 158 -14.75 17.89 -2.57
N GLY A 159 -14.39 16.63 -2.81
CA GLY A 159 -15.00 15.75 -3.82
C GLY A 159 -16.16 14.89 -3.30
N ALA A 160 -16.58 13.89 -4.09
CA ALA A 160 -17.55 12.88 -3.65
C ALA A 160 -16.98 12.01 -2.49
N GLN A 161 -17.87 11.26 -1.83
CA GLN A 161 -17.50 10.26 -0.82
C GLN A 161 -16.35 9.37 -1.32
N ARG A 162 -15.32 9.20 -0.49
CA ARG A 162 -14.17 8.34 -0.83
C ARG A 162 -14.62 6.89 -0.90
N ASN A 163 -14.61 6.32 -2.10
CA ASN A 163 -14.87 4.92 -2.31
C ASN A 163 -13.61 4.07 -2.04
N TRP A 164 -13.79 2.75 -1.94
CA TRP A 164 -12.67 1.84 -1.70
C TRP A 164 -11.69 1.75 -2.87
N GLY A 165 -12.11 1.92 -4.13
CA GLY A 165 -11.21 1.92 -5.29
C GLY A 165 -10.16 3.02 -5.20
N THR A 166 -10.59 4.23 -4.87
CA THR A 166 -9.71 5.38 -4.58
C THR A 166 -8.78 5.10 -3.41
N CYS A 167 -9.31 4.60 -2.28
CA CYS A 167 -8.50 4.29 -1.09
C CYS A 167 -7.44 3.23 -1.39
N ASN A 168 -7.84 2.11 -2.01
CA ASN A 168 -6.99 1.01 -2.41
C ASN A 168 -5.86 1.50 -3.34
N ALA A 169 -6.21 2.24 -4.40
CA ALA A 169 -5.22 2.75 -5.34
C ALA A 169 -4.20 3.68 -4.68
N ARG A 170 -4.64 4.56 -3.76
CA ARG A 170 -3.72 5.47 -3.04
C ARG A 170 -2.83 4.72 -2.04
N VAL A 171 -3.36 3.71 -1.34
CA VAL A 171 -2.55 2.86 -0.45
C VAL A 171 -1.48 2.12 -1.27
N LEU A 172 -1.88 1.46 -2.36
CA LEU A 172 -0.96 0.73 -3.22
C LEU A 172 0.08 1.63 -3.88
N ALA A 173 -0.31 2.86 -4.25
CA ALA A 173 0.61 3.87 -4.74
C ALA A 173 1.69 4.22 -3.71
N GLN A 174 1.42 4.19 -2.40
CA GLN A 174 2.45 4.41 -1.38
C GLN A 174 3.30 3.16 -1.12
N LEU A 175 2.68 1.99 -0.99
CA LEU A 175 3.40 0.74 -0.71
C LEU A 175 4.41 0.40 -1.81
N GLY A 176 3.97 0.47 -3.07
CA GLY A 176 4.78 0.15 -4.25
C GLY A 176 5.48 -1.20 -4.19
N GLU A 177 6.72 -1.23 -4.65
CA GLU A 177 7.65 -2.37 -4.58
C GLU A 177 8.54 -2.26 -3.32
N GLY A 178 8.00 -1.64 -2.27
CA GLY A 178 8.68 -1.40 -1.01
C GLY A 178 9.00 -2.67 -0.21
N LYS A 179 9.53 -2.46 1.00
CA LYS A 179 9.94 -3.56 1.90
C LYS A 179 9.37 -3.38 3.30
N LEU A 180 8.98 -4.48 3.94
CA LEU A 180 8.57 -4.54 5.34
C LEU A 180 9.43 -5.58 6.06
N ASN A 181 10.19 -5.16 7.07
CA ASN A 181 11.18 -6.00 7.76
C ASN A 181 12.16 -6.71 6.80
N GLY A 182 12.53 -6.01 5.72
CA GLY A 182 13.46 -6.53 4.70
C GLY A 182 12.83 -7.41 3.62
N ARG A 183 11.58 -7.87 3.81
CA ARG A 183 10.83 -8.66 2.81
C ARG A 183 10.08 -7.76 1.83
N PRO A 184 9.86 -8.17 0.57
CA PRO A 184 8.99 -7.46 -0.36
C PRO A 184 7.60 -7.25 0.24
N ILE A 185 7.08 -6.02 0.17
CA ILE A 185 5.85 -5.65 0.89
C ILE A 185 4.64 -6.47 0.45
N GLN A 186 4.56 -6.88 -0.81
CA GLN A 186 3.46 -7.66 -1.38
C GLN A 186 3.43 -9.12 -0.90
N GLU A 187 4.54 -9.62 -0.33
CA GLU A 187 4.57 -10.97 0.26
C GLU A 187 3.93 -10.99 1.65
N VAL A 188 3.93 -9.86 2.35
CA VAL A 188 3.59 -9.77 3.79
C VAL A 188 2.46 -8.78 4.09
N VAL A 189 2.06 -7.95 3.12
CA VAL A 189 0.89 -7.08 3.16
C VAL A 189 0.02 -7.36 1.95
N HIS A 190 -1.23 -7.75 2.18
CA HIS A 190 -2.24 -7.90 1.15
C HIS A 190 -3.31 -6.81 1.27
N VAL A 191 -3.33 -5.89 0.30
CA VAL A 191 -4.40 -4.89 0.15
C VAL A 191 -5.46 -5.45 -0.79
N MET A 192 -6.66 -5.69 -0.26
CA MET A 192 -7.74 -6.28 -1.04
C MET A 192 -8.29 -5.31 -2.07
N ARG A 193 -8.57 -5.82 -3.28
CA ARG A 193 -9.24 -5.08 -4.35
C ARG A 193 -10.63 -4.60 -3.92
N ARG A 194 -11.21 -3.69 -4.70
CA ARG A 194 -12.64 -3.38 -4.60
C ARG A 194 -13.47 -4.60 -4.94
N TYR A 195 -14.54 -4.82 -4.17
CA TYR A 195 -15.53 -5.83 -4.49
C TYR A 195 -16.18 -5.51 -5.84
N GLU A 196 -16.09 -6.45 -6.75
CA GLU A 196 -16.79 -6.46 -8.02
C GLU A 196 -17.30 -7.88 -8.22
N GLU A 197 -18.60 -8.04 -8.41
CA GLU A 197 -19.25 -9.35 -8.51
C GLU A 197 -18.65 -10.20 -9.63
N SER A 198 -18.39 -9.58 -10.79
CA SER A 198 -17.75 -10.23 -11.94
C SER A 198 -16.33 -10.76 -11.65
N GLN A 199 -15.68 -10.25 -10.61
CA GLN A 199 -14.29 -10.56 -10.23
C GLN A 199 -14.18 -11.32 -8.90
N GLN A 200 -15.31 -11.66 -8.25
CA GLN A 200 -15.32 -12.20 -6.89
C GLN A 200 -14.42 -13.44 -6.74
N THR A 201 -14.50 -14.37 -7.69
CA THR A 201 -13.66 -15.58 -7.73
C THR A 201 -12.17 -15.26 -7.75
N ALA A 202 -11.75 -14.28 -8.56
CA ALA A 202 -10.36 -13.87 -8.65
C ALA A 202 -9.90 -13.17 -7.36
N ILE A 203 -10.72 -12.28 -6.79
CA ILE A 203 -10.42 -11.58 -5.54
C ILE A 203 -10.26 -12.59 -4.39
N LYS A 204 -11.10 -13.62 -4.35
CA LYS A 204 -11.02 -14.68 -3.34
C LYS A 204 -9.75 -15.52 -3.50
N ALA A 205 -9.43 -15.94 -4.73
CA ALA A 205 -8.22 -16.69 -5.02
C ALA A 205 -6.95 -15.92 -4.64
N GLU A 206 -6.90 -14.60 -4.92
CA GLU A 206 -5.79 -13.73 -4.51
C GLU A 206 -5.59 -13.70 -2.98
N LEU A 207 -6.69 -13.70 -2.21
CA LEU A 207 -6.63 -13.77 -0.74
C LEU A 207 -6.19 -15.16 -0.26
N GLU A 208 -6.76 -16.23 -0.81
CA GLU A 208 -6.40 -17.61 -0.45
C GLU A 208 -4.91 -17.89 -0.73
N GLU A 209 -4.39 -17.43 -1.87
CA GLU A 209 -2.95 -17.49 -2.21
C GLU A 209 -2.09 -16.73 -1.20
N PHE A 210 -2.55 -15.58 -0.69
CA PHE A 210 -1.85 -14.84 0.35
C PHE A 210 -1.87 -15.57 1.69
N LEU A 211 -3.05 -16.04 2.12
CA LEU A 211 -3.21 -16.75 3.39
C LEU A 211 -2.43 -18.07 3.41
N ALA A 212 -2.32 -18.77 2.27
CA ALA A 212 -1.53 -20.00 2.14
C ALA A 212 -0.03 -19.80 2.45
N ARG A 213 0.48 -18.57 2.36
CA ARG A 213 1.87 -18.22 2.77
C ARG A 213 2.02 -18.05 4.27
N ILE A 214 0.93 -17.85 5.00
CA ILE A 214 0.92 -17.65 6.45
C ILE A 214 0.85 -19.04 7.10
N GLN A 215 2.01 -19.67 7.22
CA GLN A 215 2.12 -21.02 7.77
C GLN A 215 2.47 -20.98 9.25
N THR A 216 1.87 -21.88 10.01
CA THR A 216 2.27 -22.18 11.39
C THR A 216 2.87 -23.57 11.41
N THR A 217 4.14 -23.65 11.77
CA THR A 217 4.90 -24.88 11.98
C THR A 217 5.13 -25.09 13.48
N ALA A 218 5.73 -26.22 13.85
CA ALA A 218 6.10 -26.48 15.25
C ALA A 218 7.13 -25.49 15.80
N ASP A 219 7.93 -24.85 14.93
CA ASP A 219 9.03 -23.97 15.31
C ASP A 219 8.73 -22.47 15.10
N ALA A 220 7.85 -22.13 14.16
CA ALA A 220 7.52 -20.75 13.84
C ALA A 220 6.11 -20.57 13.24
N SER A 221 5.51 -19.41 13.51
CA SER A 221 4.27 -18.93 12.92
C SER A 221 4.54 -17.65 12.14
N GLU A 222 4.36 -17.72 10.82
CA GLU A 222 4.43 -16.57 9.93
C GLU A 222 3.25 -15.63 10.17
N ARG A 223 3.44 -14.34 9.93
CA ARG A 223 2.41 -13.30 10.06
C ARG A 223 2.34 -12.46 8.79
N GLY A 224 1.11 -12.10 8.43
CA GLY A 224 0.81 -11.17 7.35
C GLY A 224 -0.18 -10.10 7.78
N ILE A 225 -0.24 -9.01 7.03
CA ILE A 225 -1.19 -7.91 7.22
C ILE A 225 -2.18 -7.94 6.06
N VAL A 226 -3.48 -7.98 6.36
CA VAL A 226 -4.53 -7.79 5.36
C VAL A 226 -5.17 -6.42 5.56
N ILE A 227 -5.26 -5.62 4.50
CA ILE A 227 -5.96 -4.34 4.47
C ILE A 227 -7.17 -4.49 3.56
N ALA A 228 -8.37 -4.45 4.14
CA ALA A 228 -9.63 -4.73 3.44
C ALA A 228 -10.72 -3.72 3.81
N GLU A 229 -11.82 -3.75 3.06
CA GLU A 229 -13.00 -2.95 3.38
C GLU A 229 -13.90 -3.74 4.34
N ILE A 230 -14.24 -3.14 5.47
CA ILE A 230 -15.14 -3.78 6.45
C ILE A 230 -16.58 -3.66 5.95
N LYS A 231 -17.31 -4.78 5.92
CA LYS A 231 -18.74 -4.84 5.60
C LYS A 231 -19.59 -4.69 6.85
N SER A 232 -19.26 -5.42 7.91
CA SER A 232 -19.92 -5.32 9.21
C SER A 232 -19.00 -5.81 10.33
N ILE A 233 -19.34 -5.40 11.56
CA ILE A 233 -18.75 -5.91 12.80
C ILE A 233 -19.93 -6.35 13.65
N ASP A 234 -20.12 -7.66 13.77
CA ASP A 234 -21.26 -8.26 14.44
C ASP A 234 -20.82 -8.78 15.83
N PRO A 235 -21.55 -8.46 16.93
CA PRO A 235 -21.22 -8.98 18.24
C PRO A 235 -21.47 -10.50 18.34
N SER A 236 -20.63 -11.21 19.08
CA SER A 236 -20.79 -12.63 19.44
C SER A 236 -20.74 -12.81 20.96
N LYS A 237 -21.04 -14.02 21.45
CA LYS A 237 -21.09 -14.34 22.89
C LYS A 237 -19.81 -13.97 23.65
N TYR A 238 -18.64 -14.06 23.01
CA TYR A 238 -17.33 -13.77 23.63
C TYR A 238 -16.38 -12.96 22.74
N SER A 239 -16.82 -12.56 21.54
CA SER A 239 -15.95 -11.98 20.51
C SER A 239 -16.72 -11.00 19.61
N PHE A 240 -16.03 -10.44 18.62
CA PHE A 240 -16.67 -9.84 17.46
C PHE A 240 -16.40 -10.69 16.22
N VAL A 241 -17.36 -10.70 15.31
CA VAL A 241 -17.23 -11.27 13.97
C VAL A 241 -17.10 -10.12 12.99
N VAL A 242 -15.94 -10.01 12.36
CA VAL A 242 -15.68 -9.02 11.31
C VAL A 242 -15.97 -9.67 9.97
N LYS A 243 -16.85 -9.07 9.18
CA LYS A 243 -17.08 -9.45 7.79
C LYS A 243 -16.38 -8.47 6.88
N ILE A 244 -15.54 -8.97 5.99
CA ILE A 244 -14.91 -8.13 4.95
C ILE A 244 -15.78 -8.14 3.70
N ARG A 245 -15.89 -6.99 3.03
CA ARG A 245 -16.80 -6.81 1.88
C ARG A 245 -16.42 -7.70 0.70
N GLN A 246 -15.13 -7.98 0.53
CA GLN A 246 -14.60 -8.66 -0.64
C GLN A 246 -14.93 -10.15 -0.71
N THR A 247 -14.92 -10.85 0.42
CA THR A 247 -15.18 -12.30 0.46
C THR A 247 -16.46 -12.66 1.20
N PHE A 248 -17.04 -11.73 1.97
CA PHE A 248 -18.12 -11.98 2.93
C PHE A 248 -17.77 -13.04 3.99
N GLU A 249 -16.50 -13.45 4.06
CA GLU A 249 -16.01 -14.37 5.08
C GLU A 249 -15.95 -13.67 6.44
N SER A 250 -16.12 -14.48 7.47
CA SER A 250 -16.21 -14.03 8.85
C SER A 250 -14.90 -14.31 9.58
N PHE A 251 -14.26 -13.27 10.09
CA PHE A 251 -13.06 -13.36 10.91
C PHE A 251 -13.41 -13.09 12.36
N SER A 252 -12.93 -13.93 13.29
CA SER A 252 -13.20 -13.76 14.72
C SER A 252 -12.09 -12.95 15.38
N GLN A 253 -12.44 -11.84 16.04
CA GLN A 253 -11.51 -11.06 16.85
C GLN A 253 -11.76 -11.32 18.34
N ARG A 254 -10.75 -11.82 19.06
CA ARG A 254 -10.81 -11.97 20.53
C ARG A 254 -10.86 -10.59 21.19
N ARG A 255 -11.73 -10.41 22.19
CA ARG A 255 -11.65 -9.24 23.08
C ARG A 255 -10.33 -9.34 23.86
N THR A 256 -9.46 -8.34 23.71
CA THR A 256 -8.31 -8.11 24.59
C THR A 256 -8.79 -7.50 25.89
#